data_AF-A0A843GWR3-F1
#
_entry.id   AF-A0A843GWR3-F1
#
_cell.length_a   1.000
_cell.length_b   1.000
_cell.length_c   1.000
_cell.angle_alpha   90.00
_cell.angle_beta   90.00
_cell.angle_gamma   90.00
#
_symmetry.space_group_name_H-M   'P 1'
#
loop_
_entity.id
_entity.type
_entity.pdbx_description
1 polymer ?
#
loop_
_entity_poly.entity_id
_entity_poly.type
_entity_poly.pdbx_seq_one_letter_code
_entity_poly.pdbx_strand_id
1 'polypeptide(L)'
;MNLDNLYPKLRIGRKCSNPNCTNQAVHVHHITPRANMLLRYDVENLIPLCAECHAAIHDKGLYNRGMDFIDENRKDYLLRMKNKIFKDYLLETGQTEDEFYANQKRLLMEAIGKTEFKQNTEEWLNRKQLGIGASEIAAVVKSFVPYDELVKILGEKTAYSFYDEPLFITGYCVFHKIRKGYRIPPLDDEFNLYGHAMENYFDWLMQDDEDFNFEGTQDFVERPDISKYAVCSPDGYAYAKHPITDINGRPIEGDCFVWEKKTVSTYKAKKEEMVLRGLPWQYIFQNQYQMMMCNRDGGVISSLVLQEDTPFVRGRLTAYCELEQFDKIHDLYQPRVDHFVYKKLPEIQDCIMLGLKNFEKATETDTPPEINLHTGRLAESDFRIYQAVYKSNPEARKMATSQDDYEIDGQTYKLDEYLDEFLDLNNIIKDNAEKDKVAKIAMKKYLYDNKLVELYSGRGGSVKLSKSGSLIVRSNNE
;
A
#
# COMPACT_ATOMS: atom_id res chain seq x y z
N MET A 1 28.93 0.17 7.81
CA MET A 1 28.04 0.84 6.82
C MET A 1 28.42 2.31 6.75
N ASN A 2 28.72 2.86 5.57
CA ASN A 2 29.11 4.27 5.44
C ASN A 2 27.84 5.16 5.42
N LEU A 3 27.62 5.95 6.47
CA LEU A 3 26.47 6.83 6.60
C LEU A 3 26.41 7.92 5.52
N ASP A 4 27.55 8.27 4.91
CA ASP A 4 27.58 9.28 3.84
C ASP A 4 26.76 8.87 2.61
N ASN A 5 26.53 7.56 2.41
CA ASN A 5 25.69 7.03 1.34
C ASN A 5 24.21 7.45 1.48
N LEU A 6 23.81 7.98 2.64
CA LEU A 6 22.45 8.46 2.89
C LEU A 6 22.25 9.92 2.44
N TYR A 7 23.30 10.74 2.30
CA TYR A 7 23.13 12.16 1.94
C TYR A 7 22.42 12.38 0.59
N PRO A 8 22.75 11.64 -0.50
CA PRO A 8 22.03 11.81 -1.76
C PRO A 8 20.53 11.58 -1.63
N LYS A 9 20.09 10.81 -0.64
CA LYS A 9 18.67 10.50 -0.41
C LYS A 9 17.91 11.67 0.25
N LEU A 10 18.60 12.54 0.99
CA LEU A 10 17.97 13.70 1.65
C LEU A 10 17.46 14.78 0.68
N ARG A 11 17.99 14.84 -0.55
CA ARG A 11 17.58 15.84 -1.56
C ARG A 11 16.40 15.39 -2.44
N ILE A 12 16.08 14.11 -2.41
CA ILE A 12 15.11 13.48 -3.30
C ILE A 12 13.73 14.13 -3.10
N GLY A 13 13.16 14.67 -4.18
CA GLY A 13 11.86 15.35 -4.16
C GLY A 13 11.85 16.74 -3.50
N ARG A 14 13.01 17.26 -3.06
CA ARG A 14 13.10 18.57 -2.38
C ARG A 14 13.49 19.69 -3.34
N LYS A 15 12.97 20.88 -3.09
CA LYS A 15 13.45 22.13 -3.72
C LYS A 15 14.78 22.55 -3.12
N CYS A 16 15.53 23.34 -3.86
CA CYS A 16 16.73 24.02 -3.36
C CYS A 16 16.38 24.83 -2.10
N SER A 17 17.17 24.69 -1.04
CA SER A 17 16.95 25.43 0.22
C SER A 17 17.26 26.92 0.12
N ASN A 18 17.91 27.38 -0.95
CA ASN A 18 18.07 28.82 -1.18
C ASN A 18 16.67 29.43 -1.45
N PRO A 19 16.16 30.35 -0.60
CA PRO A 19 14.81 30.88 -0.72
C PRO A 19 14.58 31.66 -2.03
N ASN A 20 15.65 32.13 -2.67
CA ASN A 20 15.59 32.82 -3.96
C ASN A 20 15.75 31.87 -5.16
N CYS A 21 15.75 30.55 -4.94
CA CYS A 21 15.93 29.54 -5.98
C CYS A 21 14.72 28.58 -6.01
N THR A 22 14.16 28.39 -7.20
CA THR A 22 13.02 27.48 -7.41
C THR A 22 13.43 26.12 -7.97
N ASN A 23 14.72 25.92 -8.26
CA ASN A 23 15.23 24.69 -8.86
C ASN A 23 15.17 23.50 -7.88
N GLN A 24 15.16 22.29 -8.43
CA GLN A 24 15.24 21.07 -7.63
C GLN A 24 16.63 20.90 -7.01
N ALA A 25 16.68 20.36 -5.79
CA ALA A 25 17.94 20.05 -5.15
C ALA A 25 18.57 18.78 -5.75
N VAL A 26 19.86 18.87 -6.11
CA VAL A 26 20.64 17.77 -6.71
C VAL A 26 21.96 17.51 -5.96
N HIS A 27 22.30 18.36 -4.98
CA HIS A 27 23.40 18.17 -4.03
C HIS A 27 22.92 18.35 -2.60
N VAL A 28 23.75 17.91 -1.66
CA VAL A 28 23.62 18.23 -0.23
C VAL A 28 24.92 18.90 0.20
N HIS A 29 24.79 20.07 0.80
CA HIS A 29 25.90 20.88 1.30
C HIS A 29 25.98 20.80 2.82
N HIS A 30 27.19 20.68 3.37
CA HIS A 30 27.43 20.76 4.81
C HIS A 30 27.68 22.21 5.24
N ILE A 31 26.88 22.77 6.15
CA ILE A 31 27.10 24.14 6.69
C ILE A 31 28.44 24.20 7.45
N THR A 32 28.62 23.28 8.39
CA THR A 32 29.91 23.02 9.04
C THR A 32 30.61 21.89 8.30
N PRO A 33 31.90 22.05 7.92
CA PRO A 33 32.61 21.09 7.08
C PRO A 33 32.51 19.65 7.57
N ARG A 34 32.42 18.72 6.61
CA ARG A 34 32.34 17.25 6.82
C ARG A 34 33.44 16.69 7.73
N ALA A 35 34.56 17.39 7.91
CA ALA A 35 35.64 17.00 8.82
C ALA A 35 35.23 17.05 10.31
N ASN A 36 34.19 17.79 10.69
CA ASN A 36 33.70 17.81 12.06
C ASN A 36 32.80 16.59 12.31
N MET A 37 33.30 15.62 13.10
CA MET A 37 32.61 14.34 13.33
C MET A 37 31.26 14.47 14.04
N LEU A 38 31.08 15.46 14.91
CA LEU A 38 29.82 15.69 15.63
C LEU A 38 28.71 16.18 14.69
N LEU A 39 29.07 16.99 13.69
CA LEU A 39 28.13 17.66 12.80
C LEU A 39 28.05 17.03 11.40
N ARG A 40 28.95 16.09 11.08
CA ARG A 40 29.02 15.43 9.76
C ARG A 40 27.70 14.80 9.33
N TYR A 41 27.03 14.14 10.27
CA TYR A 41 25.79 13.38 10.04
C TYR A 41 24.54 14.08 10.55
N ASP A 42 24.67 15.28 11.11
CA ASP A 42 23.57 16.06 11.63
C ASP A 42 22.69 16.55 10.47
N VAL A 43 21.43 16.11 10.43
CA VAL A 43 20.46 16.42 9.36
C VAL A 43 20.32 17.92 9.14
N GLU A 44 20.33 18.71 10.22
CA GLU A 44 20.17 20.16 10.16
C GLU A 44 21.49 20.89 9.84
N ASN A 45 22.60 20.17 9.74
CA ASN A 45 23.84 20.65 9.14
C ASN A 45 23.91 20.39 7.62
N LEU A 46 22.93 19.66 7.07
CA LEU A 46 22.86 19.23 5.67
C LEU A 46 21.78 20.02 4.91
N ILE A 47 22.20 20.80 3.92
CA ILE A 47 21.31 21.66 3.13
C ILE A 47 21.18 21.11 1.70
N PRO A 48 19.98 20.70 1.26
CA PRO A 48 19.75 20.30 -0.12
C PRO A 48 19.78 21.52 -1.07
N LEU A 49 20.65 21.50 -2.08
CA LEU A 49 20.86 22.61 -3.01
C LEU A 49 20.86 22.14 -4.47
N CYS A 50 20.45 23.01 -5.39
CA CYS A 50 20.68 22.79 -6.83
C CYS A 50 22.16 22.95 -7.17
N ALA A 51 22.60 22.47 -8.34
CA ALA A 51 24.00 22.51 -8.78
C ALA A 51 24.57 23.94 -8.78
N GLU A 52 23.83 24.91 -9.30
CA GLU A 52 24.25 26.31 -9.38
C GLU A 52 24.43 26.95 -8.00
N CYS A 53 23.46 26.74 -7.10
CA CYS A 53 23.55 27.27 -5.73
C CYS A 53 24.68 26.60 -4.94
N HIS A 54 24.88 25.30 -5.15
CA HIS A 54 25.98 24.56 -4.52
C HIS A 54 27.34 25.07 -4.99
N ALA A 55 27.54 25.20 -6.31
CA ALA A 55 28.76 25.76 -6.90
C ALA A 55 29.00 27.20 -6.42
N ALA A 56 27.96 28.05 -6.41
CA ALA A 56 28.08 29.43 -5.96
C ALA A 56 28.58 29.57 -4.51
N ILE A 57 28.27 28.61 -3.62
CA ILE A 57 28.81 28.61 -2.25
C ILE A 57 30.30 28.32 -2.24
N HIS A 58 30.74 27.31 -3.00
CA HIS A 58 32.14 26.90 -3.06
C HIS A 58 33.03 27.88 -3.85
N ASP A 59 32.55 28.38 -4.99
CA ASP A 59 33.33 29.21 -5.92
C ASP A 59 33.50 30.65 -5.43
N LYS A 60 32.48 31.20 -4.76
CA LYS A 60 32.51 32.59 -4.27
C LYS A 60 33.10 32.71 -2.85
N GLY A 61 33.60 31.60 -2.28
CA GLY A 61 34.10 31.58 -0.90
C GLY A 61 33.01 31.90 0.13
N LEU A 62 31.74 31.71 -0.23
CA LEU A 62 30.57 32.05 0.60
C LEU A 62 30.22 30.90 1.54
N TYR A 63 31.22 30.22 2.10
CA TYR A 63 31.05 29.09 3.02
C TYR A 63 30.11 29.40 4.18
N ASN A 64 30.03 30.68 4.58
CA ASN A 64 29.14 31.13 5.65
C ASN A 64 27.69 31.40 5.21
N ARG A 65 27.36 31.42 3.90
CA ARG A 65 25.96 31.60 3.45
C ARG A 65 25.04 30.45 3.83
N GLY A 66 25.59 29.28 4.14
CA GLY A 66 24.79 28.19 4.74
C GLY A 66 24.14 28.60 6.07
N MET A 67 24.78 29.52 6.82
CA MET A 67 24.24 30.06 8.06
C MET A 67 23.05 30.99 7.82
N ASP A 68 22.98 31.67 6.66
CA ASP A 68 21.86 32.58 6.36
C ASP A 68 20.52 31.84 6.16
N PHE A 69 20.57 30.51 5.99
CA PHE A 69 19.39 29.66 5.79
C PHE A 69 18.85 29.05 7.08
N ILE A 70 19.52 29.26 8.21
CA ILE A 70 19.15 28.70 9.51
C ILE A 70 18.98 29.81 10.55
N ASP A 71 18.14 29.57 11.54
CA ASP A 71 17.90 30.55 12.61
C ASP A 71 19.12 30.70 13.54
N GLU A 72 19.08 31.75 14.37
CA GLU A 72 20.20 32.11 15.25
C GLU A 72 20.50 31.05 16.32
N ASN A 73 19.46 30.37 16.84
CA ASN A 73 19.64 29.29 17.81
C ASN A 73 20.42 28.13 17.18
N ARG A 74 20.12 27.82 15.92
CA ARG A 74 20.80 26.76 15.17
C ARG A 74 22.24 27.14 14.87
N LYS A 75 22.51 28.40 14.52
CA LYS A 75 23.89 28.90 14.34
C LYS A 75 24.71 28.74 15.62
N ASP A 76 24.15 29.15 16.76
CA ASP A 76 24.81 29.03 18.07
C ASP A 76 25.11 27.57 18.42
N TYR A 77 24.16 26.68 18.15
CA TYR A 77 24.35 25.24 18.31
C TYR A 77 25.53 24.74 17.44
N LEU A 78 25.53 25.03 16.13
CA LEU A 78 26.58 24.59 15.21
C LEU A 78 27.95 25.14 15.63
N LEU A 79 28.04 26.41 16.03
CA LEU A 79 29.29 27.03 16.49
C LEU A 79 29.82 26.38 17.77
N ARG A 80 28.94 26.11 18.74
CA ARG A 80 29.31 25.43 19.98
C ARG A 80 29.81 24.01 19.71
N MET A 81 29.09 23.26 18.87
CA MET A 81 29.42 21.88 18.53
C MET A 81 30.65 21.77 17.64
N LYS A 82 30.89 22.74 16.76
CA LYS A 82 32.09 22.82 15.91
C LYS A 82 33.38 22.84 16.73
N ASN A 83 33.35 23.50 17.89
CA ASN A 83 34.49 23.67 18.78
C ASN A 83 34.60 22.55 19.83
N LYS A 84 33.67 21.60 19.86
CA LYS A 84 33.67 20.50 20.84
C LYS A 84 34.45 19.30 20.29
N ILE A 85 35.28 18.71 21.15
CA ILE A 85 36.03 17.50 20.81
C ILE A 85 35.07 16.30 20.87
N PHE A 86 35.10 15.44 19.85
CA PHE A 86 34.20 14.28 19.73
C PHE A 86 34.23 13.38 20.98
N LYS A 87 35.43 13.09 21.47
CA LYS A 87 35.64 12.27 22.69
C LYS A 87 35.00 12.89 23.93
N ASP A 88 35.18 14.20 24.13
CA ASP A 88 34.63 14.90 25.31
C ASP A 88 33.11 14.94 25.24
N TYR A 89 32.55 15.11 24.03
CA TYR A 89 31.11 14.98 23.83
C TYR A 89 30.58 13.61 24.24
N LEU A 90 31.21 12.52 23.77
CA LEU A 90 30.79 11.16 24.11
C LEU A 90 30.82 10.91 25.63
N LEU A 91 31.86 11.40 26.32
CA LEU A 91 31.99 11.30 27.77
C LEU A 91 30.91 12.10 28.51
N GLU A 92 30.66 13.34 28.09
CA GLU A 92 29.62 14.20 28.68
C GLU A 92 28.21 13.61 28.51
N THR A 93 27.93 12.98 27.38
CA THR A 93 26.62 12.36 27.11
C THR A 93 26.50 10.92 27.60
N GLY A 94 27.59 10.33 28.09
CA GLY A 94 27.62 8.91 28.48
C GLY A 94 27.32 7.96 27.32
N GLN A 95 27.72 8.31 26.09
CA GLN A 95 27.48 7.52 24.88
C GLN A 95 28.77 6.86 24.39
N THR A 96 28.65 5.66 23.86
CA THR A 96 29.70 5.02 23.06
C THR A 96 29.69 5.55 21.62
N GLU A 97 30.77 5.32 20.87
CA GLU A 97 30.85 5.71 19.47
C GLU A 97 29.82 4.97 18.59
N ASP A 98 29.57 3.69 18.88
CA ASP A 98 28.56 2.88 18.16
C ASP A 98 27.14 3.41 18.40
N GLU A 99 26.81 3.77 19.65
CA GLU A 99 25.52 4.38 19.98
C GLU A 99 25.35 5.74 19.30
N PHE A 100 26.41 6.54 19.22
CA PHE A 100 26.39 7.81 18.49
C PHE A 100 26.07 7.57 17.01
N TYR A 101 26.78 6.69 16.31
CA TYR A 101 26.52 6.43 14.90
C TYR A 101 25.16 5.77 14.65
N ALA A 102 24.71 4.90 15.54
CA ALA A 102 23.37 4.34 15.47
C ALA A 102 22.31 5.44 15.56
N ASN A 103 22.45 6.38 16.50
CA ASN A 103 21.54 7.51 16.61
C ASN A 103 21.61 8.46 15.39
N GLN A 104 22.80 8.76 14.87
CA GLN A 104 22.95 9.56 13.65
C GLN A 104 22.30 8.89 12.43
N LYS A 105 22.46 7.56 12.30
CA LYS A 105 21.81 6.77 11.25
C LYS A 105 20.29 6.87 11.37
N ARG A 106 19.75 6.70 12.57
CA ARG A 106 18.31 6.80 12.84
C ARG A 106 17.76 8.16 12.43
N LEU A 107 18.42 9.25 12.84
CA LEU A 107 18.03 10.62 12.49
C LEU A 107 18.08 10.88 10.97
N LEU A 108 19.14 10.40 10.30
CA LEU A 108 19.26 10.51 8.83
C LEU A 108 18.15 9.74 8.12
N MET A 109 17.85 8.52 8.56
CA MET A 109 16.80 7.68 7.97
C MET A 109 15.42 8.30 8.18
N GLU A 110 15.13 8.79 9.38
CA GLU A 110 13.90 9.53 9.71
C GLU A 110 13.74 10.75 8.80
N ALA A 111 14.82 11.51 8.60
CA ALA A 111 14.82 12.66 7.68
C ALA A 111 14.63 12.29 6.21
N ILE A 112 14.96 11.06 5.80
CA ILE A 112 14.70 10.51 4.47
C ILE A 112 13.25 9.97 4.36
N GLY A 113 12.50 9.91 5.46
CA GLY A 113 11.18 9.30 5.52
C GLY A 113 11.22 7.77 5.61
N LYS A 114 12.34 7.19 6.06
CA LYS A 114 12.50 5.75 6.32
C LYS A 114 12.53 5.50 7.82
N THR A 115 11.64 4.66 8.32
CA THR A 115 11.61 4.24 9.72
C THR A 115 12.27 2.87 9.90
N GLU A 116 12.95 2.61 11.02
CA GLU A 116 13.61 1.32 11.34
C GLU A 116 12.64 0.17 11.70
N PHE A 117 11.38 0.23 11.26
CA PHE A 117 10.48 -0.89 11.52
C PHE A 117 10.85 -2.04 10.60
N LYS A 118 11.36 -3.14 11.17
CA LYS A 118 11.48 -4.39 10.41
C LYS A 118 10.07 -4.83 9.97
N GLN A 119 9.95 -5.25 8.72
CA GLN A 119 8.69 -5.79 8.20
C GLN A 119 8.21 -6.94 9.10
N ASN A 120 6.90 -7.10 9.21
CA ASN A 120 6.26 -8.13 10.02
C ASN A 120 6.48 -8.00 11.55
N THR A 121 7.04 -6.89 12.05
CA THR A 121 7.00 -6.57 13.49
C THR A 121 5.64 -6.00 13.89
N GLU A 122 5.27 -6.08 15.17
CA GLU A 122 4.01 -5.52 15.69
C GLU A 122 3.92 -4.00 15.44
N GLU A 123 5.04 -3.28 15.57
CA GLU A 123 5.11 -1.85 15.29
C GLU A 123 4.85 -1.53 13.81
N TRP A 124 5.47 -2.30 12.90
CA TRP A 124 5.20 -2.20 11.46
C TRP A 124 3.73 -2.50 11.15
N LEU A 125 3.16 -3.55 11.75
CA LEU A 125 1.74 -3.90 11.58
C LEU A 125 0.83 -2.77 12.07
N ASN A 126 1.14 -2.20 13.23
CA ASN A 126 0.36 -1.08 13.80
C ASN A 126 0.45 0.17 12.92
N ARG A 127 1.63 0.49 12.37
CA ARG A 127 1.80 1.61 11.43
C ARG A 127 1.09 1.37 10.10
N LYS A 128 1.25 0.19 9.51
CA LYS A 128 0.54 -0.23 8.29
C LYS A 128 -0.98 -0.26 8.47
N GLN A 129 -1.46 -0.55 9.67
CA GLN A 129 -2.88 -0.53 10.01
C GLN A 129 -3.46 0.89 9.97
N LEU A 130 -2.64 1.92 10.21
CA LEU A 130 -3.05 3.33 10.21
C LEU A 130 -2.91 4.02 8.83
N GLY A 131 -2.21 3.41 7.88
CA GLY A 131 -1.97 3.96 6.55
C GLY A 131 -2.61 3.17 5.41
N ILE A 132 -2.59 3.73 4.20
CA ILE A 132 -2.96 3.07 2.95
C ILE A 132 -1.69 2.51 2.33
N GLY A 133 -1.58 1.19 2.35
CA GLY A 133 -0.47 0.46 1.75
C GLY A 133 -0.56 0.38 0.22
N ALA A 134 0.56 0.08 -0.42
CA ALA A 134 0.60 -0.05 -1.88
C ALA A 134 -0.33 -1.14 -2.43
N SER A 135 -0.49 -2.26 -1.72
CA SER A 135 -1.41 -3.32 -2.11
C SER A 135 -2.90 -2.93 -2.00
N GLU A 136 -3.21 -1.79 -1.36
CA GLU A 136 -4.58 -1.32 -1.11
C GLU A 136 -4.97 -0.15 -2.02
N ILE A 137 -3.99 0.49 -2.67
CA ILE A 137 -4.21 1.76 -3.35
C ILE A 137 -5.17 1.65 -4.53
N ALA A 138 -5.14 0.53 -5.27
CA ALA A 138 -6.07 0.26 -6.36
C ALA A 138 -7.53 0.27 -5.88
N ALA A 139 -7.78 -0.27 -4.68
CA ALA A 139 -9.11 -0.30 -4.08
C ALA A 139 -9.56 1.10 -3.64
N VAL A 140 -8.64 1.92 -3.14
CA VAL A 140 -8.91 3.33 -2.83
C VAL A 140 -9.27 4.09 -4.10
N VAL A 141 -8.47 3.97 -5.16
CA VAL A 141 -8.76 4.64 -6.44
C VAL A 141 -10.12 4.22 -6.97
N LYS A 142 -10.39 2.92 -7.03
CA LYS A 142 -11.64 2.37 -7.58
C LYS A 142 -12.88 2.78 -6.80
N SER A 143 -12.79 2.97 -5.49
CA SER A 143 -13.94 3.31 -4.64
C SER A 143 -14.14 4.81 -4.44
N PHE A 144 -13.09 5.64 -4.59
CA PHE A 144 -13.15 7.06 -4.24
C PHE A 144 -12.91 8.00 -5.43
N VAL A 145 -12.49 7.50 -6.59
CA VAL A 145 -12.44 8.30 -7.81
C VAL A 145 -13.72 8.06 -8.62
N PRO A 146 -14.51 9.12 -8.91
CA PRO A 146 -15.67 9.01 -9.79
C PRO A 146 -15.30 8.42 -11.16
N TYR A 147 -16.18 7.57 -11.71
CA TYR A 147 -15.88 6.85 -12.96
C TYR A 147 -15.67 7.79 -14.16
N ASP A 148 -16.41 8.89 -14.22
CA ASP A 148 -16.24 9.94 -15.24
C ASP A 148 -14.85 10.60 -15.17
N GLU A 149 -14.33 10.85 -13.96
CA GLU A 149 -12.96 11.32 -13.79
C GLU A 149 -11.92 10.25 -14.15
N LEU A 150 -12.17 8.96 -13.84
CA LEU A 150 -11.30 7.87 -14.30
C LEU A 150 -11.23 7.82 -15.83
N VAL A 151 -12.38 7.93 -16.52
CA VAL A 151 -12.46 7.96 -17.99
C VAL A 151 -11.69 9.15 -18.56
N LYS A 152 -11.80 10.31 -17.93
CA LYS A 152 -11.10 11.53 -18.35
C LYS A 152 -9.58 11.41 -18.22
N ILE A 153 -9.09 10.75 -17.16
CA ILE A 153 -7.66 10.62 -16.89
C ILE A 153 -7.03 9.46 -17.68
N LEU A 154 -7.65 8.27 -17.66
CA LEU A 154 -7.08 7.04 -18.23
C LEU A 154 -7.54 6.75 -19.67
N GLY A 155 -8.59 7.43 -20.13
CA GLY A 155 -9.33 7.08 -21.33
C GLY A 155 -10.37 5.97 -21.07
N GLU A 156 -11.44 5.97 -21.87
CA GLU A 156 -12.62 5.12 -21.68
C GLU A 156 -12.29 3.62 -21.59
N LYS A 157 -11.51 3.10 -22.55
CA LYS A 157 -11.17 1.67 -22.60
C LYS A 157 -10.37 1.22 -21.37
N THR A 158 -9.41 2.03 -20.95
CA THR A 158 -8.54 1.74 -19.81
C THR A 158 -9.31 1.83 -18.50
N ALA A 159 -10.11 2.89 -18.33
CA ALA A 159 -10.96 3.08 -17.17
C ALA A 159 -11.96 1.93 -17.01
N TYR A 160 -12.62 1.51 -18.11
CA TYR A 160 -13.52 0.36 -18.08
C TYR A 160 -12.80 -0.93 -17.68
N SER A 161 -11.62 -1.21 -18.28
CA SER A 161 -10.85 -2.41 -17.94
C SER A 161 -10.42 -2.45 -16.47
N PHE A 162 -10.01 -1.32 -15.91
CA PHE A 162 -9.68 -1.21 -14.49
C PHE A 162 -10.93 -1.35 -13.59
N TYR A 163 -12.03 -0.74 -13.99
CA TYR A 163 -13.28 -0.75 -13.24
C TYR A 163 -13.97 -2.12 -13.27
N ASP A 164 -13.78 -2.93 -14.31
CA ASP A 164 -14.31 -4.29 -14.39
C ASP A 164 -13.44 -5.31 -13.61
N GLU A 165 -12.13 -5.07 -13.49
CA GLU A 165 -11.20 -6.02 -12.85
C GLU A 165 -11.54 -6.27 -11.35
N PRO A 166 -11.78 -7.51 -10.92
CA PRO A 166 -12.01 -7.80 -9.51
C PRO A 166 -10.72 -7.62 -8.69
N LEU A 167 -10.80 -6.79 -7.65
CA LEU A 167 -9.69 -6.56 -6.72
C LEU A 167 -9.69 -7.59 -5.57
N PHE A 168 -8.60 -7.66 -4.81
CA PHE A 168 -8.57 -8.51 -3.59
C PHE A 168 -9.21 -7.86 -2.36
N ILE A 169 -9.28 -6.52 -2.34
CA ILE A 169 -9.80 -5.70 -1.25
C ILE A 169 -10.64 -4.56 -1.82
N THR A 170 -11.57 -4.03 -1.02
CA THR A 170 -12.41 -2.89 -1.37
C THR A 170 -11.94 -1.61 -0.67
N GLY A 171 -12.26 -0.44 -1.23
CA GLY A 171 -12.05 0.82 -0.53
C GLY A 171 -12.87 0.92 0.76
N TYR A 172 -13.98 0.19 0.85
CA TYR A 172 -14.78 0.08 2.08
C TYR A 172 -13.99 -0.60 3.22
N CYS A 173 -13.28 -1.70 2.93
CA CYS A 173 -12.37 -2.33 3.89
C CYS A 173 -11.30 -1.35 4.39
N VAL A 174 -10.66 -0.64 3.45
CA VAL A 174 -9.56 0.31 3.76
C VAL A 174 -10.07 1.48 4.59
N PHE A 175 -11.26 2.00 4.27
CA PHE A 175 -11.91 3.07 5.01
C PHE A 175 -12.11 2.68 6.48
N HIS A 176 -12.73 1.54 6.76
CA HIS A 176 -12.99 1.10 8.14
C HIS A 176 -11.72 0.66 8.86
N LYS A 177 -10.71 0.18 8.13
CA LYS A 177 -9.38 -0.08 8.67
C LYS A 177 -8.82 1.17 9.34
N ILE A 178 -8.77 2.26 8.58
CA ILE A 178 -8.16 3.51 9.02
C ILE A 178 -9.07 4.25 10.00
N ARG A 179 -10.37 4.36 9.68
CA ARG A 179 -11.30 5.20 10.44
C ARG A 179 -11.75 4.58 11.76
N LYS A 180 -11.86 3.25 11.81
CA LYS A 180 -12.43 2.50 12.95
C LYS A 180 -11.45 1.47 13.54
N GLY A 181 -10.23 1.37 13.02
CA GLY A 181 -9.23 0.40 13.50
C GLY A 181 -9.55 -1.05 13.14
N TYR A 182 -10.43 -1.29 12.16
CA TYR A 182 -10.81 -2.65 11.76
C TYR A 182 -9.62 -3.39 11.14
N ARG A 183 -9.24 -4.56 11.68
CA ARG A 183 -8.18 -5.37 11.07
C ARG A 183 -8.73 -6.13 9.88
N ILE A 184 -8.18 -5.85 8.69
CA ILE A 184 -8.48 -6.64 7.50
C ILE A 184 -8.03 -8.09 7.78
N PRO A 185 -8.91 -9.09 7.60
CA PRO A 185 -8.52 -10.48 7.77
C PRO A 185 -7.33 -10.80 6.85
N PRO A 186 -6.30 -11.51 7.34
CA PRO A 186 -5.23 -11.94 6.46
C PRO A 186 -5.79 -12.86 5.36
N LEU A 187 -5.05 -12.95 4.25
CA LEU A 187 -5.26 -14.03 3.29
C LEU A 187 -5.07 -15.38 4.00
N ASP A 188 -5.63 -16.45 3.43
CA ASP A 188 -5.50 -17.80 4.01
C ASP A 188 -4.04 -18.11 4.33
N ASP A 189 -3.77 -18.60 5.54
CA ASP A 189 -2.42 -18.76 6.11
C ASP A 189 -1.46 -19.48 5.17
N GLU A 190 -1.94 -20.47 4.42
CA GLU A 190 -1.16 -21.23 3.43
C GLU A 190 -0.50 -20.33 2.38
N PHE A 191 -1.26 -19.43 1.75
CA PHE A 191 -0.74 -18.55 0.70
C PHE A 191 0.21 -17.50 1.25
N ASN A 192 -0.08 -17.01 2.46
CA ASN A 192 0.74 -16.00 3.11
C ASN A 192 2.11 -16.57 3.53
N LEU A 193 2.11 -17.74 4.18
CA LEU A 193 3.32 -18.46 4.57
C LEU A 193 4.16 -18.84 3.35
N TYR A 194 3.51 -19.36 2.30
CA TYR A 194 4.19 -19.71 1.05
C TYR A 194 4.80 -18.49 0.37
N GLY A 195 4.04 -17.40 0.22
CA GLY A 195 4.52 -16.16 -0.39
C GLY A 195 5.76 -15.62 0.32
N HIS A 196 5.69 -15.47 1.65
CA HIS A 196 6.81 -14.98 2.44
C HIS A 196 8.03 -15.90 2.40
N ALA A 197 7.85 -17.22 2.48
CA ALA A 197 8.97 -18.15 2.43
C ALA A 197 9.72 -18.07 1.08
N MET A 198 8.99 -17.86 -0.02
CA MET A 198 9.57 -17.75 -1.34
C MET A 198 10.32 -16.44 -1.59
N GLU A 199 10.10 -15.37 -0.80
CA GLU A 199 10.81 -14.10 -0.97
C GLU A 199 12.33 -14.26 -0.82
N ASN A 200 12.78 -15.08 0.14
CA ASN A 200 14.20 -15.38 0.35
C ASN A 200 14.80 -16.18 -0.80
N TYR A 201 14.05 -17.17 -1.31
CA TYR A 201 14.45 -17.90 -2.51
C TYR A 201 14.57 -16.97 -3.72
N PHE A 202 13.65 -16.00 -3.82
CA PHE A 202 13.68 -14.98 -4.86
C PHE A 202 14.94 -14.12 -4.77
N ASP A 203 15.32 -13.65 -3.58
CA ASP A 203 16.56 -12.91 -3.39
C ASP A 203 17.80 -13.71 -3.81
N TRP A 204 17.82 -15.02 -3.49
CA TRP A 204 18.90 -15.91 -3.92
C TRP A 204 18.95 -16.09 -5.44
N LEU A 205 17.80 -16.33 -6.07
CA LEU A 205 17.71 -16.59 -7.51
C LEU A 205 18.10 -15.37 -8.35
N MET A 206 17.89 -14.16 -7.82
CA MET A 206 18.12 -12.89 -8.52
C MET A 206 19.55 -12.34 -8.38
N GLN A 207 20.45 -13.03 -7.66
CA GLN A 207 21.83 -12.55 -7.45
C GLN A 207 22.61 -12.41 -8.76
N ASP A 208 22.37 -13.31 -9.71
CA ASP A 208 23.07 -13.39 -10.99
C ASP A 208 22.18 -12.93 -12.17
N ASP A 209 21.15 -12.12 -11.91
CA ASP A 209 20.28 -11.60 -12.96
C ASP A 209 21.06 -10.80 -14.01
N GLU A 210 20.76 -10.97 -15.30
CA GLU A 210 21.55 -10.35 -16.37
C GLU A 210 21.35 -8.83 -16.45
N ASP A 211 20.13 -8.36 -16.16
CA ASP A 211 19.70 -6.98 -16.40
C ASP A 211 19.87 -6.10 -15.15
N PHE A 212 19.74 -6.68 -13.96
CA PHE A 212 19.70 -5.96 -12.69
C PHE A 212 20.63 -6.53 -11.60
N ASN A 213 21.01 -5.68 -10.67
CA ASN A 213 21.43 -6.07 -9.33
C ASN A 213 20.24 -5.86 -8.39
N PHE A 214 19.69 -6.94 -7.84
CA PHE A 214 18.55 -6.84 -6.93
C PHE A 214 19.01 -6.76 -5.47
N GLU A 215 18.38 -5.88 -4.70
CA GLU A 215 18.59 -5.72 -3.25
C GLU A 215 17.24 -5.81 -2.53
N GLY A 216 17.02 -6.88 -1.77
CA GLY A 216 15.88 -6.97 -0.86
C GLY A 216 15.93 -5.87 0.21
N THR A 217 14.76 -5.42 0.68
CA THR A 217 14.68 -4.42 1.74
C THR A 217 13.60 -4.75 2.77
N GLN A 218 13.67 -4.07 3.90
CA GLN A 218 12.67 -4.08 4.96
C GLN A 218 12.17 -2.66 5.23
N ASP A 219 12.36 -1.77 4.26
CA ASP A 219 12.03 -0.36 4.40
C ASP A 219 10.52 -0.18 4.57
N PHE A 220 10.16 0.66 5.54
CA PHE A 220 8.83 1.22 5.66
C PHE A 220 8.91 2.73 5.37
N VAL A 221 8.15 3.17 4.38
CA VAL A 221 8.17 4.54 3.86
C VAL A 221 6.84 5.21 4.16
N GLU A 222 6.88 6.34 4.87
CA GLU A 222 5.73 7.22 5.10
C GLU A 222 5.91 8.52 4.29
N ARG A 223 4.85 9.02 3.64
CA ARG A 223 4.87 10.26 2.84
C ARG A 223 3.71 11.18 3.17
N PRO A 224 3.72 11.83 4.36
CA PRO A 224 2.66 12.76 4.77
C PRO A 224 2.51 13.96 3.83
N ASP A 225 3.52 14.26 3.01
CA ASP A 225 3.46 15.26 1.94
C ASP A 225 2.58 14.85 0.75
N ILE A 226 2.38 13.54 0.53
CA ILE A 226 1.46 12.99 -0.48
C ILE A 226 0.06 12.85 0.11
N SER A 227 -0.04 12.21 1.27
CA SER A 227 -1.26 12.05 2.05
C SER A 227 -0.87 11.67 3.48
N LYS A 228 -1.64 12.12 4.47
CA LYS A 228 -1.40 11.75 5.88
C LYS A 228 -1.53 10.25 6.16
N TYR A 229 -2.13 9.51 5.22
CA TYR A 229 -2.26 8.06 5.26
C TYR A 229 -1.27 7.34 4.34
N ALA A 230 -0.44 8.03 3.58
CA ALA A 230 0.38 7.39 2.57
C ALA A 230 1.55 6.61 3.18
N VAL A 231 1.53 5.28 3.03
CA VAL A 231 2.59 4.37 3.50
C VAL A 231 2.90 3.29 2.45
N CYS A 232 4.14 2.83 2.35
CA CYS A 232 4.45 1.62 1.60
C CYS A 232 5.64 0.85 2.19
N SER A 233 5.74 -0.42 1.79
CA SER A 233 6.85 -1.31 2.11
C SER A 233 7.23 -2.00 0.80
N PRO A 234 8.19 -1.47 0.03
CA PRO A 234 8.68 -2.17 -1.15
C PRO A 234 9.42 -3.44 -0.73
N ASP A 235 9.38 -4.49 -1.56
CA ASP A 235 10.10 -5.74 -1.27
C ASP A 235 11.61 -5.58 -1.48
N GLY A 236 12.00 -4.63 -2.33
CA GLY A 236 13.40 -4.30 -2.59
C GLY A 236 13.61 -3.13 -3.55
N TYR A 237 14.83 -3.05 -4.04
CA TYR A 237 15.22 -2.21 -5.16
C TYR A 237 15.96 -3.04 -6.20
N ALA A 238 15.85 -2.64 -7.46
CA ALA A 238 16.63 -3.20 -8.56
C ALA A 238 17.50 -2.10 -9.15
N TYR A 239 18.77 -2.40 -9.40
CA TYR A 239 19.73 -1.46 -10.01
C TYR A 239 20.14 -1.97 -11.38
N ALA A 240 19.80 -1.23 -12.42
CA ALA A 240 20.06 -1.63 -13.80
C ALA A 240 21.57 -1.72 -14.10
N LYS A 241 22.00 -2.79 -14.77
CA LYS A 241 23.38 -3.00 -15.22
C LYS A 241 23.67 -2.32 -16.57
N HIS A 242 22.62 -2.04 -17.34
CA HIS A 242 22.64 -1.37 -18.62
C HIS A 242 21.33 -0.59 -18.83
N PRO A 243 21.17 0.21 -19.90
CA PRO A 243 19.90 0.87 -20.18
C PRO A 243 18.73 -0.12 -20.25
N ILE A 244 17.62 0.23 -19.60
CA ILE A 244 16.40 -0.58 -19.54
C ILE A 244 15.25 0.15 -20.22
N THR A 245 14.39 -0.62 -20.89
CA THR A 245 13.12 -0.15 -21.43
C THR A 245 11.94 -0.68 -20.63
N ASP A 246 10.86 0.09 -20.55
CA ASP A 246 9.59 -0.39 -20.01
C ASP A 246 8.95 -1.45 -20.91
N ILE A 247 7.84 -2.03 -20.44
CA ILE A 247 7.03 -3.03 -21.16
C ILE A 247 6.50 -2.54 -22.53
N ASN A 248 6.53 -1.24 -22.80
CA ASN A 248 6.14 -0.63 -24.07
C ASN A 248 7.35 -0.23 -24.94
N GLY A 249 8.56 -0.67 -24.58
CA GLY A 249 9.81 -0.38 -25.31
C GLY A 249 10.32 1.05 -25.13
N ARG A 250 9.85 1.79 -24.12
CA ARG A 250 10.27 3.18 -23.86
C ARG A 250 11.45 3.20 -22.90
N PRO A 251 12.52 3.97 -23.17
CA PRO A 251 13.68 4.05 -22.28
C PRO A 251 13.30 4.69 -20.93
N ILE A 252 13.99 4.25 -19.87
CA ILE A 252 13.87 4.78 -18.50
C ILE A 252 15.19 5.46 -18.12
N GLU A 253 15.13 6.71 -17.64
CA GLU A 253 16.31 7.55 -17.39
C GLU A 253 17.04 7.23 -16.07
N GLY A 254 16.39 6.50 -15.15
CA GLY A 254 16.95 6.14 -13.85
C GLY A 254 17.60 4.75 -13.83
N ASP A 255 18.58 4.57 -12.94
CA ASP A 255 19.26 3.29 -12.70
C ASP A 255 18.68 2.49 -11.54
N CYS A 256 17.91 3.12 -10.65
CA CYS A 256 17.31 2.50 -9.46
C CYS A 256 15.79 2.42 -9.57
N PHE A 257 15.26 1.21 -9.39
CA PHE A 257 13.85 0.86 -9.54
C PHE A 257 13.31 0.34 -8.21
N VAL A 258 12.04 0.61 -7.89
CA VAL A 258 11.36 -0.14 -6.82
C VAL A 258 11.12 -1.57 -7.30
N TRP A 259 11.37 -2.55 -6.44
CA TRP A 259 11.19 -3.96 -6.77
C TRP A 259 10.04 -4.56 -5.96
N GLU A 260 9.09 -5.17 -6.66
CA GLU A 260 7.96 -5.91 -6.11
C GLU A 260 8.07 -7.38 -6.54
N LYS A 261 7.89 -8.29 -5.58
CA LYS A 261 7.99 -9.74 -5.76
C LYS A 261 6.59 -10.34 -5.71
N LYS A 262 6.25 -11.18 -6.69
CA LYS A 262 4.98 -11.92 -6.71
C LYS A 262 5.25 -13.39 -6.94
N THR A 263 4.62 -14.25 -6.13
CA THR A 263 4.47 -15.66 -6.45
C THR A 263 3.11 -15.87 -7.09
N VAL A 264 3.09 -16.50 -8.27
CA VAL A 264 1.89 -16.63 -9.09
C VAL A 264 1.73 -18.08 -9.54
N SER A 265 0.51 -18.60 -9.42
CA SER A 265 0.19 -19.94 -9.92
C SER A 265 0.21 -19.98 -11.45
N THR A 266 0.66 -21.08 -12.04
CA THR A 266 0.58 -21.28 -13.50
C THR A 266 -0.83 -21.15 -14.04
N TYR A 267 -1.84 -21.60 -13.30
CA TYR A 267 -3.23 -21.46 -13.70
C TYR A 267 -3.61 -19.98 -13.83
N LYS A 268 -3.21 -19.16 -12.86
CA LYS A 268 -3.47 -17.72 -12.87
C LYS A 268 -2.69 -17.03 -13.98
N ALA A 269 -1.40 -17.33 -14.12
CA ALA A 269 -0.55 -16.79 -15.18
C ALA A 269 -1.07 -17.12 -16.59
N LYS A 270 -1.57 -18.34 -16.80
CA LYS A 270 -2.19 -18.77 -18.07
C LYS A 270 -3.57 -18.15 -18.28
N LYS A 271 -4.44 -18.15 -17.26
CA LYS A 271 -5.80 -17.61 -17.34
C LYS A 271 -5.81 -16.10 -17.59
N GLU A 272 -4.89 -15.39 -16.96
CA GLU A 272 -4.76 -13.93 -17.10
C GLU A 272 -3.92 -13.54 -18.33
N GLU A 273 -3.39 -14.52 -19.07
CA GLU A 273 -2.50 -14.31 -20.21
C GLU A 273 -1.40 -13.28 -19.88
N MET A 274 -0.80 -13.34 -18.68
CA MET A 274 -0.01 -12.22 -18.12
C MET A 274 1.15 -11.80 -19.03
N VAL A 275 1.70 -12.74 -19.82
CA VAL A 275 2.75 -12.49 -20.80
C VAL A 275 2.24 -11.71 -22.03
N LEU A 276 0.97 -11.88 -22.41
CA LEU A 276 0.36 -11.23 -23.58
C LEU A 276 -0.45 -9.98 -23.22
N ARG A 277 -1.10 -9.95 -22.05
CA ARG A 277 -2.01 -8.88 -21.61
C ARG A 277 -1.42 -7.96 -20.54
N GLY A 278 -0.24 -8.28 -20.01
CA GLY A 278 0.38 -7.58 -18.90
C GLY A 278 -0.11 -8.05 -17.54
N LEU A 279 0.30 -7.34 -16.48
CA LEU A 279 -0.09 -7.66 -15.12
C LEU A 279 -1.49 -7.10 -14.78
N PRO A 280 -2.22 -7.72 -13.82
CA PRO A 280 -3.43 -7.15 -13.27
C PRO A 280 -3.27 -5.69 -12.84
N TRP A 281 -4.30 -4.87 -13.07
CA TRP A 281 -4.29 -3.44 -12.74
C TRP A 281 -3.90 -3.16 -11.30
N GLN A 282 -4.36 -3.98 -10.35
CA GLN A 282 -4.00 -3.82 -8.95
C GLN A 282 -2.48 -3.82 -8.70
N TYR A 283 -1.71 -4.61 -9.46
CA TYR A 283 -0.24 -4.65 -9.33
C TYR A 283 0.41 -3.46 -10.03
N ILE A 284 -0.15 -3.00 -11.15
CA ILE A 284 0.31 -1.79 -11.83
C ILE A 284 0.12 -0.58 -10.90
N PHE A 285 -1.07 -0.41 -10.31
CA PHE A 285 -1.35 0.64 -9.33
C PHE A 285 -0.45 0.53 -8.08
N GLN A 286 -0.24 -0.68 -7.57
CA GLN A 286 0.67 -0.93 -6.45
C GLN A 286 2.09 -0.42 -6.76
N ASN A 287 2.64 -0.79 -7.91
CA ASN A 287 3.99 -0.42 -8.31
C ASN A 287 4.11 1.09 -8.59
N GLN A 288 3.15 1.69 -9.29
CA GLN A 288 3.11 3.14 -9.53
C GLN A 288 3.06 3.92 -8.21
N TYR A 289 2.30 3.45 -7.22
CA TYR A 289 2.29 4.06 -5.90
C TYR A 289 3.63 3.91 -5.16
N GLN A 290 4.25 2.73 -5.17
CA GLN A 290 5.60 2.56 -4.60
C GLN A 290 6.63 3.48 -5.24
N MET A 291 6.55 3.69 -6.56
CA MET A 291 7.41 4.63 -7.29
C MET A 291 7.21 6.07 -6.80
N MET A 292 5.97 6.51 -6.59
CA MET A 292 5.68 7.83 -5.99
C MET A 292 6.24 7.94 -4.57
N MET A 293 6.00 6.91 -3.75
CA MET A 293 6.38 6.87 -2.34
C MET A 293 7.91 6.89 -2.16
N CYS A 294 8.63 6.09 -2.94
CA CYS A 294 10.09 5.98 -2.90
C CYS A 294 10.80 7.00 -3.79
N ASN A 295 10.05 7.81 -4.53
CA ASN A 295 10.51 8.71 -5.59
C ASN A 295 11.53 8.03 -6.52
N ARG A 296 11.04 7.06 -7.28
CA ARG A 296 11.79 6.30 -8.30
C ARG A 296 11.15 6.44 -9.66
N ASP A 297 11.95 6.52 -10.71
CA ASP A 297 11.50 6.75 -12.09
C ASP A 297 11.01 5.49 -12.80
N GLY A 298 11.36 4.32 -12.25
CA GLY A 298 10.89 3.02 -12.70
C GLY A 298 10.56 2.08 -11.54
N GLY A 299 9.82 1.02 -11.87
CA GLY A 299 9.54 -0.10 -11.00
C GLY A 299 9.64 -1.42 -11.75
N VAL A 300 10.09 -2.47 -11.07
CA VAL A 300 10.15 -3.83 -11.57
C VAL A 300 9.21 -4.69 -10.75
N ILE A 301 8.30 -5.39 -11.41
CA ILE A 301 7.51 -6.46 -10.78
C ILE A 301 8.07 -7.79 -11.28
N SER A 302 8.65 -8.58 -10.39
CA SER A 302 9.15 -9.92 -10.70
C SER A 302 8.11 -10.96 -10.30
N SER A 303 7.69 -11.80 -11.24
CA SER A 303 6.69 -12.84 -11.02
C SER A 303 7.33 -14.23 -11.07
N LEU A 304 7.38 -14.91 -9.92
CA LEU A 304 7.74 -16.32 -9.84
C LEU A 304 6.56 -17.18 -10.27
N VAL A 305 6.74 -17.98 -11.30
CA VAL A 305 5.72 -18.89 -11.83
C VAL A 305 6.14 -20.33 -11.58
N LEU A 306 5.39 -21.03 -10.73
CA LEU A 306 5.56 -22.46 -10.47
C LEU A 306 4.80 -23.30 -11.50
N GLN A 307 5.46 -24.30 -12.08
CA GLN A 307 4.82 -25.23 -13.02
C GLN A 307 3.63 -25.96 -12.39
N GLU A 308 3.83 -26.52 -11.21
CA GLU A 308 2.80 -27.16 -10.39
C GLU A 308 2.58 -26.36 -9.11
N ASP A 309 1.33 -25.98 -8.85
CA ASP A 309 0.96 -25.16 -7.70
C ASP A 309 -0.17 -25.83 -6.89
N THR A 310 0.21 -26.78 -6.04
CA THR A 310 -0.69 -27.49 -5.11
C THR A 310 -0.33 -27.17 -3.67
N PRO A 311 -1.28 -27.30 -2.71
CA PRO A 311 -0.97 -27.09 -1.29
C PRO A 311 0.20 -27.91 -0.77
N PHE A 312 0.33 -29.16 -1.24
CA PHE A 312 1.46 -30.03 -0.88
C PHE A 312 2.79 -29.49 -1.42
N VAL A 313 2.82 -29.03 -2.68
CA VAL A 313 4.02 -28.42 -3.28
C VAL A 313 4.41 -27.14 -2.55
N ARG A 314 3.45 -26.26 -2.25
CA ARG A 314 3.70 -25.04 -1.47
C ARG A 314 4.30 -25.35 -0.11
N GLY A 315 3.73 -26.31 0.63
CA GLY A 315 4.26 -26.74 1.92
C GLY A 315 5.70 -27.29 1.84
N ARG A 316 6.03 -28.05 0.79
CA ARG A 316 7.40 -28.52 0.57
C ARG A 316 8.37 -27.39 0.24
N LEU A 317 7.95 -26.43 -0.59
CA LEU A 317 8.76 -25.26 -0.93
C LEU A 317 9.02 -24.40 0.31
N THR A 318 7.99 -24.13 1.13
CA THR A 318 8.16 -23.44 2.41
C THR A 318 9.20 -24.14 3.29
N ALA A 319 9.12 -25.45 3.46
CA ALA A 319 10.09 -26.22 4.26
C ALA A 319 11.52 -26.15 3.68
N TYR A 320 11.68 -26.18 2.35
CA TYR A 320 13.00 -26.01 1.73
C TYR A 320 13.55 -24.60 1.90
N CYS A 321 12.70 -23.57 1.81
CA CYS A 321 13.12 -22.20 2.06
C CYS A 321 13.57 -21.99 3.51
N GLU A 322 12.85 -22.54 4.49
CA GLU A 322 13.23 -22.48 5.91
C GLU A 322 14.57 -23.16 6.21
N LEU A 323 14.92 -24.19 5.44
CA LEU A 323 16.20 -24.90 5.53
C LEU A 323 17.28 -24.31 4.59
N GLU A 324 16.99 -23.19 3.92
CA GLU A 324 17.87 -22.55 2.93
C GLU A 324 18.34 -23.50 1.81
N GLN A 325 17.52 -24.49 1.45
CA GLN A 325 17.81 -25.48 0.42
C GLN A 325 17.40 -24.98 -0.97
N PHE A 326 17.85 -23.78 -1.35
CA PHE A 326 17.43 -23.10 -2.58
C PHE A 326 17.81 -23.84 -3.85
N ASP A 327 18.98 -24.49 -3.89
CA ASP A 327 19.39 -25.32 -5.03
C ASP A 327 18.37 -26.43 -5.30
N LYS A 328 17.85 -27.09 -4.25
CA LYS A 328 16.83 -28.14 -4.40
C LYS A 328 15.52 -27.58 -4.96
N ILE A 329 15.15 -26.37 -4.56
CA ILE A 329 13.97 -25.70 -5.11
C ILE A 329 14.16 -25.49 -6.60
N HIS A 330 15.31 -24.93 -6.99
CA HIS A 330 15.63 -24.64 -8.37
C HIS A 330 15.67 -25.91 -9.24
N ASP A 331 16.38 -26.95 -8.79
CA ASP A 331 16.56 -28.20 -9.52
C ASP A 331 15.26 -29.00 -9.69
N LEU A 332 14.45 -29.09 -8.62
CA LEU A 332 13.25 -29.94 -8.61
C LEU A 332 12.03 -29.28 -9.24
N TYR A 333 11.88 -27.96 -9.07
CA TYR A 333 10.66 -27.26 -9.46
C TYR A 333 10.84 -26.31 -10.64
N GLN A 334 12.08 -25.97 -10.99
CA GLN A 334 12.45 -25.13 -12.13
C GLN A 334 11.53 -23.92 -12.29
N PRO A 335 11.38 -23.08 -11.23
CA PRO A 335 10.51 -21.93 -11.29
C PRO A 335 10.99 -20.96 -12.37
N ARG A 336 10.05 -20.42 -13.14
CA ARG A 336 10.33 -19.34 -14.09
C ARG A 336 10.14 -18.00 -13.40
N VAL A 337 10.99 -17.03 -13.71
CA VAL A 337 10.81 -15.63 -13.29
C VAL A 337 10.59 -14.77 -14.51
N ASP A 338 9.53 -13.96 -14.48
CA ASP A 338 9.24 -12.97 -15.50
C ASP A 338 9.36 -11.56 -14.89
N HIS A 339 10.12 -10.67 -15.54
CA HIS A 339 10.28 -9.27 -15.13
C HIS A 339 9.37 -8.35 -15.95
N PHE A 340 8.53 -7.58 -15.25
CA PHE A 340 7.69 -6.56 -15.85
C PHE A 340 8.18 -5.19 -15.38
N VAL A 341 8.83 -4.46 -16.29
CA VAL A 341 9.40 -3.14 -16.01
C VAL A 341 8.41 -2.06 -16.42
N TYR A 342 8.10 -1.16 -15.50
CA TYR A 342 7.23 -0.01 -15.72
C TYR A 342 7.99 1.29 -15.48
N LYS A 343 7.81 2.25 -16.39
CA LYS A 343 8.11 3.65 -16.12
C LYS A 343 7.00 4.30 -15.29
N LYS A 344 7.23 5.53 -14.81
CA LYS A 344 6.15 6.37 -14.28
C LYS A 344 5.05 6.56 -15.34
N LEU A 345 3.81 6.31 -14.93
CA LEU A 345 2.60 6.53 -15.72
C LEU A 345 1.82 7.68 -15.05
N PRO A 346 2.02 8.94 -15.51
CA PRO A 346 1.44 10.11 -14.87
C PRO A 346 -0.07 9.99 -14.67
N GLU A 347 -0.79 9.43 -15.62
CA GLU A 347 -2.24 9.27 -15.58
C GLU A 347 -2.68 8.36 -14.42
N ILE A 348 -1.95 7.26 -14.17
CA ILE A 348 -2.23 6.38 -13.03
C ILE A 348 -1.88 7.08 -11.71
N GLN A 349 -0.76 7.80 -11.67
CA GLN A 349 -0.34 8.54 -10.48
C GLN A 349 -1.32 9.68 -10.15
N ASP A 350 -1.91 10.33 -11.15
CA ASP A 350 -2.95 11.34 -10.98
C ASP A 350 -4.23 10.73 -10.41
N CYS A 351 -4.65 9.55 -10.89
CA CYS A 351 -5.76 8.80 -10.29
C CYS A 351 -5.48 8.43 -8.82
N ILE A 352 -4.25 8.03 -8.49
CA ILE A 352 -3.81 7.72 -7.13
C ILE A 352 -3.94 8.96 -6.24
N MET A 353 -3.40 10.11 -6.67
CA MET A 353 -3.49 11.37 -5.91
C MET A 353 -4.94 11.79 -5.68
N LEU A 354 -5.79 11.70 -6.71
CA LEU A 354 -7.21 12.03 -6.60
C LEU A 354 -7.94 11.07 -5.64
N GLY A 355 -7.64 9.78 -5.72
CA GLY A 355 -8.20 8.76 -4.82
C GLY A 355 -7.83 9.00 -3.36
N LEU A 356 -6.56 9.29 -3.07
CA LEU A 356 -6.08 9.62 -1.72
C LEU A 356 -6.77 10.88 -1.18
N LYS A 357 -6.87 11.94 -1.99
CA LYS A 357 -7.55 13.19 -1.59
C LYS A 357 -9.03 12.96 -1.26
N ASN A 358 -9.74 12.20 -2.09
CA ASN A 358 -11.15 11.91 -1.85
C ASN A 358 -11.33 10.98 -0.64
N PHE A 359 -10.41 10.04 -0.43
CA PHE A 359 -10.37 9.20 0.77
C PHE A 359 -10.18 10.04 2.04
N GLU A 360 -9.23 10.97 2.05
CA GLU A 360 -9.01 11.86 3.21
C GLU A 360 -10.28 12.65 3.55
N LYS A 361 -10.91 13.27 2.56
CA LYS A 361 -12.19 13.97 2.73
C LYS A 361 -13.26 13.04 3.32
N ALA A 362 -13.41 11.84 2.76
CA ALA A 362 -14.36 10.85 3.25
C ALA A 362 -14.10 10.45 4.71
N THR A 363 -12.84 10.26 5.11
CA THR A 363 -12.50 9.94 6.50
C THR A 363 -12.80 11.09 7.46
N GLU A 364 -12.59 12.34 7.02
CA GLU A 364 -12.89 13.56 7.78
C GLU A 364 -14.39 13.76 7.96
N THR A 365 -15.19 13.44 6.95
CA THR A 365 -16.66 13.54 6.99
C THR A 365 -17.34 12.26 7.48
N ASP A 366 -16.58 11.23 7.89
CA ASP A 366 -17.06 9.89 8.26
C ASP A 366 -18.04 9.29 7.23
N THR A 367 -17.77 9.53 5.94
CA THR A 367 -18.61 9.10 4.82
C THR A 367 -17.98 7.91 4.11
N PRO A 368 -18.38 6.66 4.40
CA PRO A 368 -17.82 5.50 3.74
C PRO A 368 -18.17 5.49 2.24
N PRO A 369 -17.35 4.85 1.39
CA PRO A 369 -17.71 4.65 -0.01
C PRO A 369 -18.88 3.66 -0.10
N GLU A 370 -19.53 3.61 -1.26
CA GLU A 370 -20.55 2.59 -1.51
C GLU A 370 -19.96 1.17 -1.52
N ILE A 371 -20.78 0.21 -1.11
CA ILE A 371 -20.42 -1.22 -1.16
C ILE A 371 -20.24 -1.63 -2.63
N ASN A 372 -19.20 -2.42 -2.90
CA ASN A 372 -18.97 -2.93 -4.24
C ASN A 372 -20.00 -4.01 -4.59
N LEU A 373 -21.03 -3.65 -5.36
CA LEU A 373 -22.08 -4.58 -5.79
C LEU A 373 -21.71 -5.41 -7.02
N HIS A 374 -20.66 -5.02 -7.75
CA HIS A 374 -20.29 -5.67 -9.02
C HIS A 374 -19.63 -7.04 -8.81
N THR A 375 -19.08 -7.31 -7.62
CA THR A 375 -18.39 -8.57 -7.34
C THR A 375 -18.89 -9.17 -6.02
N GLY A 376 -19.74 -10.20 -6.11
CA GLY A 376 -20.39 -10.79 -4.93
C GLY A 376 -19.46 -11.24 -3.80
N ARG A 377 -18.22 -11.65 -4.12
CA ARG A 377 -17.19 -11.99 -3.12
C ARG A 377 -16.71 -10.76 -2.34
N LEU A 378 -16.49 -9.63 -3.00
CA LEU A 378 -16.06 -8.39 -2.34
C LEU A 378 -17.20 -7.74 -1.57
N ALA A 379 -18.42 -7.79 -2.10
CA ALA A 379 -19.62 -7.42 -1.36
C ALA A 379 -19.72 -8.21 -0.04
N GLU A 380 -19.49 -9.53 -0.07
CA GLU A 380 -19.51 -10.35 1.16
C GLU A 380 -18.41 -9.95 2.16
N SER A 381 -17.22 -9.57 1.68
CA SER A 381 -16.17 -9.00 2.53
C SER A 381 -16.66 -7.72 3.21
N ASP A 382 -17.23 -6.77 2.45
CA ASP A 382 -17.77 -5.52 2.99
C ASP A 382 -18.86 -5.78 4.04
N PHE A 383 -19.74 -6.75 3.80
CA PHE A 383 -20.77 -7.13 4.76
C PHE A 383 -20.20 -7.76 6.03
N ARG A 384 -19.13 -8.57 5.96
CA ARG A 384 -18.45 -9.09 7.16
C ARG A 384 -17.91 -7.95 8.03
N ILE A 385 -17.30 -6.95 7.39
CA ILE A 385 -16.78 -5.76 8.09
C ILE A 385 -17.89 -4.97 8.72
N TYR A 386 -18.96 -4.70 7.96
CA TYR A 386 -20.14 -4.05 8.50
C TYR A 386 -20.64 -4.80 9.75
N GLN A 387 -20.79 -6.11 9.70
CA GLN A 387 -21.21 -6.84 10.88
C GLN A 387 -20.24 -6.77 12.05
N ALA A 388 -18.94 -6.86 11.81
CA ALA A 388 -17.92 -6.80 12.86
C ALA A 388 -17.90 -5.41 13.54
N VAL A 389 -18.02 -4.35 12.73
CA VAL A 389 -18.01 -2.95 13.19
C VAL A 389 -19.33 -2.56 13.86
N TYR A 390 -20.46 -3.08 13.39
CA TYR A 390 -21.79 -2.65 13.84
C TYR A 390 -22.48 -3.61 14.83
N LYS A 391 -22.06 -4.87 14.98
CA LYS A 391 -22.53 -5.73 16.09
C LYS A 391 -22.13 -5.21 17.47
N SER A 392 -21.05 -4.42 17.55
CA SER A 392 -20.61 -3.74 18.77
C SER A 392 -21.30 -2.38 19.00
N ASN A 393 -22.05 -1.86 18.02
CA ASN A 393 -22.74 -0.57 18.13
C ASN A 393 -24.21 -0.75 18.58
N PRO A 394 -24.60 -0.29 19.78
CA PRO A 394 -25.97 -0.41 20.29
C PRO A 394 -27.04 0.23 19.39
N GLU A 395 -26.69 1.27 18.62
CA GLU A 395 -27.65 1.96 17.74
C GLU A 395 -27.92 1.24 16.42
N ALA A 396 -27.02 0.34 16.00
CA ALA A 396 -27.25 -0.53 14.85
C ALA A 396 -28.13 -1.74 15.21
N ARG A 397 -28.57 -1.88 16.46
CA ARG A 397 -29.56 -2.88 16.88
C ARG A 397 -31.00 -2.47 16.58
N LYS A 398 -31.24 -1.64 15.56
CA LYS A 398 -32.60 -1.47 15.07
C LYS A 398 -33.04 -2.81 14.48
N MET A 399 -34.03 -3.42 15.13
CA MET A 399 -34.82 -4.49 14.54
C MET A 399 -35.83 -3.80 13.65
N ALA A 400 -35.76 -4.02 12.33
CA ALA A 400 -36.87 -3.65 11.48
C ALA A 400 -37.97 -4.69 11.67
N THR A 401 -39.19 -4.23 11.93
CA THR A 401 -40.35 -5.10 12.11
C THR A 401 -41.14 -5.13 10.81
N SER A 402 -41.92 -6.19 10.57
CA SER A 402 -42.73 -6.38 9.35
C SER A 402 -43.68 -5.22 9.01
N GLN A 403 -43.83 -4.23 9.90
CA GLN A 403 -44.70 -3.08 9.76
C GLN A 403 -43.98 -1.79 9.33
N ASP A 404 -42.67 -1.82 9.12
CA ASP A 404 -41.94 -0.64 8.65
C ASP A 404 -42.26 -0.37 7.17
N ASP A 405 -42.59 0.89 6.84
CA ASP A 405 -42.89 1.35 5.48
C ASP A 405 -41.59 1.57 4.67
N TYR A 406 -41.62 1.27 3.37
CA TYR A 406 -40.45 1.23 2.50
C TYR A 406 -40.71 1.80 1.11
N GLU A 407 -39.87 2.66 0.56
CA GLU A 407 -40.08 3.29 -0.75
C GLU A 407 -39.14 2.74 -1.84
N ILE A 408 -39.68 2.22 -2.95
CA ILE A 408 -38.94 1.79 -4.15
C ILE A 408 -39.56 2.49 -5.35
N ASP A 409 -38.74 3.15 -6.18
CA ASP A 409 -39.20 3.82 -7.40
C ASP A 409 -40.40 4.77 -7.17
N GLY A 410 -40.49 5.38 -5.98
CA GLY A 410 -41.58 6.27 -5.57
C GLY A 410 -42.86 5.57 -5.12
N GLN A 411 -42.83 4.26 -4.86
CA GLN A 411 -43.92 3.49 -4.28
C GLN A 411 -43.57 2.99 -2.89
N THR A 412 -44.47 3.21 -1.92
CA THR A 412 -44.34 2.69 -0.56
C THR A 412 -44.91 1.28 -0.45
N TYR A 413 -44.09 0.34 -0.01
CA TYR A 413 -44.40 -1.05 0.34
C TYR A 413 -44.21 -1.25 1.82
N LYS A 414 -44.95 -2.16 2.46
CA LYS A 414 -44.55 -2.62 3.78
C LYS A 414 -43.37 -3.57 3.68
N LEU A 415 -42.52 -3.62 4.71
CA LEU A 415 -41.34 -4.48 4.72
C LEU A 415 -41.70 -5.96 4.52
N ASP A 416 -42.82 -6.44 5.04
CA ASP A 416 -43.30 -7.80 4.77
C ASP A 416 -43.73 -8.02 3.31
N GLU A 417 -44.42 -7.06 2.71
CA GLU A 417 -44.77 -7.06 1.29
C GLU A 417 -43.51 -7.05 0.40
N TYR A 418 -42.50 -6.24 0.73
CA TYR A 418 -41.22 -6.25 0.03
C TYR A 418 -40.47 -7.60 0.15
N LEU A 419 -40.42 -8.16 1.36
CA LEU A 419 -39.74 -9.42 1.63
C LEU A 419 -40.45 -10.62 0.96
N ASP A 420 -41.78 -10.61 0.88
CA ASP A 420 -42.57 -11.68 0.27
C ASP A 420 -42.72 -11.50 -1.27
N GLU A 421 -42.96 -10.29 -1.79
CA GLU A 421 -43.19 -10.04 -3.23
C GLU A 421 -41.91 -9.94 -4.06
N PHE A 422 -40.87 -9.26 -3.57
CA PHE A 422 -39.67 -8.99 -4.37
C PHE A 422 -38.56 -9.99 -4.14
N LEU A 423 -38.47 -10.53 -2.93
CA LEU A 423 -37.38 -11.41 -2.53
C LEU A 423 -37.80 -12.87 -2.46
N ASP A 424 -39.11 -13.17 -2.51
CA ASP A 424 -39.64 -14.52 -2.39
C ASP A 424 -38.88 -15.32 -1.33
N LEU A 425 -38.82 -14.73 -0.14
CA LEU A 425 -37.93 -15.15 0.93
C LEU A 425 -38.07 -16.66 1.21
N ASN A 426 -39.29 -17.18 1.05
CA ASN A 426 -39.65 -18.58 1.20
C ASN A 426 -39.09 -19.51 0.10
N ASN A 427 -38.79 -18.98 -1.10
CA ASN A 427 -38.12 -19.71 -2.19
C ASN A 427 -36.58 -19.52 -2.19
N ILE A 428 -36.04 -18.37 -1.76
CA ILE A 428 -34.58 -18.21 -1.48
C ILE A 428 -34.10 -19.21 -0.41
N ILE A 429 -35.01 -19.65 0.47
CA ILE A 429 -34.75 -20.67 1.50
C ILE A 429 -34.48 -22.08 0.89
N LYS A 430 -34.95 -22.37 -0.33
CA LYS A 430 -35.05 -23.76 -0.82
C LYS A 430 -33.97 -24.19 -1.80
N ASP A 431 -33.40 -23.31 -2.62
CA ASP A 431 -32.45 -23.73 -3.65
C ASP A 431 -31.23 -22.80 -3.70
N ASN A 432 -30.03 -23.33 -3.40
CA ASN A 432 -28.75 -22.63 -3.53
C ASN A 432 -28.35 -22.30 -5.00
N ALA A 433 -29.31 -21.92 -5.83
CA ALA A 433 -29.11 -21.61 -7.25
C ALA A 433 -28.43 -20.24 -7.44
N GLU A 434 -27.83 -20.01 -8.60
CA GLU A 434 -27.04 -18.81 -8.87
C GLU A 434 -27.85 -17.50 -8.87
N LYS A 435 -29.14 -17.58 -9.23
CA LYS A 435 -30.10 -16.46 -9.20
C LYS A 435 -30.31 -15.90 -7.79
N ASP A 436 -30.11 -16.72 -6.76
CA ASP A 436 -30.17 -16.29 -5.36
C ASP A 436 -29.02 -15.35 -4.98
N LYS A 437 -27.87 -15.38 -5.67
CA LYS A 437 -26.71 -14.57 -5.25
C LYS A 437 -27.00 -13.07 -5.33
N VAL A 438 -27.68 -12.63 -6.39
CA VAL A 438 -28.05 -11.21 -6.59
C VAL A 438 -29.06 -10.77 -5.53
N ALA A 439 -30.10 -11.56 -5.30
CA ALA A 439 -31.11 -11.29 -4.26
C ALA A 439 -30.50 -11.30 -2.85
N LYS A 440 -29.60 -12.25 -2.55
CA LYS A 440 -28.84 -12.31 -1.29
C LYS A 440 -27.96 -11.07 -1.14
N ILE A 441 -27.28 -10.59 -2.19
CA ILE A 441 -26.47 -9.36 -2.12
C ILE A 441 -27.36 -8.12 -1.89
N ALA A 442 -28.49 -8.01 -2.59
CA ALA A 442 -29.46 -6.92 -2.41
C ALA A 442 -29.99 -6.89 -0.96
N MET A 443 -30.36 -8.04 -0.41
CA MET A 443 -30.80 -8.19 0.98
C MET A 443 -29.73 -7.74 1.98
N LYS A 444 -28.47 -8.15 1.77
CA LYS A 444 -27.36 -7.73 2.63
C LYS A 444 -27.13 -6.21 2.52
N LYS A 445 -27.23 -5.63 1.32
CA LYS A 445 -27.15 -4.17 1.10
C LYS A 445 -28.27 -3.42 1.82
N TYR A 446 -29.50 -3.93 1.75
CA TYR A 446 -30.63 -3.35 2.47
C TYR A 446 -30.40 -3.34 3.99
N LEU A 447 -29.98 -4.49 4.55
CA LEU A 447 -29.59 -4.60 5.95
C LEU A 447 -28.49 -3.59 6.32
N TYR A 448 -27.54 -3.36 5.41
CA TYR A 448 -26.47 -2.40 5.57
C TYR A 448 -26.96 -0.94 5.57
N ASP A 449 -27.63 -0.52 4.50
CA ASP A 449 -28.07 0.87 4.28
C ASP A 449 -28.98 1.35 5.43
N ASN A 450 -29.79 0.43 5.97
CA ASN A 450 -30.75 0.71 7.03
C ASN A 450 -30.21 0.43 8.45
N LYS A 451 -28.92 0.10 8.58
CA LYS A 451 -28.27 -0.20 9.87
C LYS A 451 -28.98 -1.33 10.66
N LEU A 452 -29.40 -2.38 9.97
CA LEU A 452 -30.13 -3.53 10.50
C LEU A 452 -29.23 -4.74 10.70
N VAL A 453 -29.51 -5.56 11.72
CA VAL A 453 -28.78 -6.81 12.03
C VAL A 453 -29.58 -8.07 11.71
N GLU A 454 -30.90 -7.98 11.73
CA GLU A 454 -31.86 -9.07 11.53
C GLU A 454 -33.18 -8.47 11.02
N LEU A 455 -33.80 -9.16 10.06
CA LEU A 455 -35.13 -8.87 9.52
C LEU A 455 -36.06 -9.98 9.97
N TYR A 456 -37.28 -9.63 10.36
CA TYR A 456 -38.32 -10.61 10.68
C TYR A 456 -39.38 -10.62 9.59
N SER A 457 -39.76 -11.81 9.12
CA SER A 457 -40.89 -11.95 8.20
C SER A 457 -42.21 -11.92 8.97
N GLY A 458 -43.28 -11.51 8.29
CA GLY A 458 -44.65 -11.53 8.86
C GLY A 458 -45.12 -12.92 9.31
N ARG A 459 -44.46 -13.99 8.81
CA ARG A 459 -44.73 -15.40 9.18
C ARG A 459 -43.87 -15.91 10.34
N GLY A 460 -43.16 -15.03 11.04
CA GLY A 460 -42.34 -15.36 12.21
C GLY A 460 -40.96 -15.95 11.89
N GLY A 461 -40.55 -15.99 10.63
CA GLY A 461 -39.17 -16.28 10.26
C GLY A 461 -38.25 -15.08 10.45
N SER A 462 -36.94 -15.29 10.40
CA SER A 462 -35.97 -14.19 10.40
C SER A 462 -34.80 -14.42 9.46
N VAL A 463 -34.26 -13.34 8.92
CA VAL A 463 -33.03 -13.32 8.14
C VAL A 463 -32.03 -12.41 8.83
N LYS A 464 -30.91 -12.97 9.25
CA LYS A 464 -29.80 -12.19 9.81
C LYS A 464 -28.51 -12.52 9.10
N LEU A 465 -27.57 -11.59 9.13
CA LEU A 465 -26.22 -11.91 8.69
C LEU A 465 -25.49 -12.72 9.81
N SER A 466 -24.72 -13.75 9.43
CA SER A 466 -23.95 -14.65 10.31
C SER A 466 -22.77 -13.93 10.98
N LYS A 467 -21.76 -14.62 11.52
CA LYS A 467 -20.47 -13.94 11.83
C LYS A 467 -19.57 -13.84 10.58
N SER A 468 -19.84 -14.69 9.59
CA SER A 468 -19.13 -14.77 8.32
C SER A 468 -19.80 -13.96 7.20
N GLY A 469 -20.72 -13.03 7.50
CA GLY A 469 -21.42 -12.24 6.47
C GLY A 469 -22.36 -13.04 5.57
N SER A 470 -22.63 -14.30 5.89
CA SER A 470 -23.58 -15.16 5.19
C SER A 470 -24.98 -14.93 5.74
N LEU A 471 -26.03 -15.03 4.92
CA LEU A 471 -27.39 -14.93 5.45
C LEU A 471 -27.75 -16.22 6.20
N ILE A 472 -28.10 -16.08 7.48
CA ILE A 472 -28.73 -17.12 8.31
C ILE A 472 -30.21 -16.86 8.25
N VAL A 473 -30.95 -17.86 7.78
CA VAL A 473 -32.41 -17.84 7.79
C VAL A 473 -32.92 -18.75 8.89
N ARG A 474 -33.88 -18.27 9.68
CA ARG A 474 -34.68 -19.07 10.61
C ARG A 474 -36.10 -19.11 10.06
N SER A 475 -36.59 -20.29 9.69
CA SER A 475 -38.02 -20.49 9.46
C SER A 475 -38.69 -20.90 10.77
N ASN A 476 -39.87 -20.34 11.05
CA ASN A 476 -40.82 -21.03 11.92
C ASN A 476 -41.43 -22.12 11.05
N ASN A 477 -41.02 -23.37 11.25
CA ASN A 477 -41.71 -24.50 10.64
C ASN A 477 -43.04 -24.67 11.40
N GLU A 478 -44.12 -24.18 10.82
CA GLU A 478 -45.48 -24.72 11.05
C GLU A 478 -45.80 -25.77 9.99
#